data_AF-X0VD59-F1
#
_entry.id   AF-X0VD59-F1
#
_cell.length_a   1.000
_cell.length_b   1.000
_cell.length_c   1.000
_cell.angle_alpha   90.00
_cell.angle_beta   90.00
_cell.angle_gamma   90.00
#
_symmetry.space_group_name_H-M   'P 1'
#
loop_
_entity.id
_entity.type
_entity.pdbx_description
1 polymer ?
#
loop_
_entity_poly.entity_id
_entity_poly.type
_entity_poly.pdbx_seq_one_letter_code
_entity_poly.pdbx_strand_id
1 'polypeptide(L)' 'RHIGWMSEYGHHLHFNEEGIAICPESKEKYLLKEKEVFKINDKE' A
#
# COMPACT_ATOMS: atom_id res chain seq x y z
N ARG A 1 22.02 -0.20 9.15
CA ARG A 1 20.65 0.10 9.61
C ARG A 1 19.80 0.35 8.36
N HIS A 2 19.23 -0.71 7.77
CA HIS A 2 18.37 -0.56 6.60
C HIS A 2 17.03 0.01 7.05
N ILE A 3 16.75 1.19 6.53
CA ILE A 3 15.50 1.95 6.63
C ILE A 3 14.37 1.12 6.00
N GLY A 4 13.70 0.33 6.85
CA GLY A 4 12.47 -0.37 6.51
C GLY A 4 11.34 0.64 6.46
N TRP A 5 10.63 0.68 5.34
CA TRP A 5 9.41 1.46 5.17
C TRP A 5 8.37 0.93 6.18
N MET A 6 8.11 1.69 7.24
CA MET A 6 7.12 1.40 8.28
C MET A 6 6.02 2.45 8.19
N SER A 7 4.75 2.04 8.02
CA SER A 7 3.60 2.90 8.29
C SER A 7 3.50 3.22 9.79
N GLU A 8 2.89 4.35 10.17
CA GLU A 8 2.69 4.79 11.57
C GLU A 8 2.03 3.76 12.52
N TYR A 9 1.46 2.67 11.97
CA TYR A 9 0.82 1.57 12.70
C TYR A 9 1.56 0.22 12.62
N GLY A 10 2.72 0.14 11.96
CA GLY A 10 3.50 -1.11 11.86
C GLY A 10 2.87 -2.21 10.99
N HIS A 11 1.81 -1.93 10.24
CA HIS A 11 1.23 -2.88 9.28
C HIS A 11 2.00 -2.87 7.95
N HIS A 12 2.42 -4.05 7.50
CA HIS A 12 2.98 -4.24 6.17
C HIS A 12 1.87 -4.17 5.13
N LEU A 13 1.89 -3.13 4.29
CA LEU A 13 1.14 -3.13 3.04
C LEU A 13 1.75 -4.17 2.11
N HIS A 14 0.99 -5.22 1.80
CA HIS A 14 1.44 -6.27 0.92
C HIS A 14 1.20 -5.84 -0.53
N PHE A 15 2.22 -5.25 -1.15
CA PHE A 15 2.19 -4.94 -2.58
C PHE A 15 2.38 -6.25 -3.36
N ASN A 16 1.47 -6.54 -4.28
CA ASN A 16 1.61 -7.65 -5.22
C ASN A 16 2.66 -7.31 -6.30
N GLU A 17 2.92 -8.26 -7.20
CA GLU A 17 3.94 -8.12 -8.26
C GLU A 17 3.65 -6.97 -9.23
N GLU A 18 2.39 -6.53 -9.31
CA GLU A 18 1.94 -5.38 -10.09
C GLU A 18 2.08 -4.04 -9.34
N GLY A 19 2.56 -4.04 -8.10
CA GLY A 19 2.68 -2.86 -7.26
C GLY A 19 1.37 -2.42 -6.61
N ILE A 20 0.34 -3.25 -6.58
CA ILE A 20 -0.94 -3.00 -5.92
C ILE A 20 -0.97 -3.65 -4.54
N ALA A 21 -1.16 -2.86 -3.48
CA ALA A 21 -1.45 -3.37 -2.15
C ALA A 21 -2.94 -3.32 -1.85
N ILE A 22 -3.46 -4.38 -1.21
CA ILE A 22 -4.85 -4.46 -0.78
C ILE A 22 -4.86 -4.55 0.75
N CYS A 23 -5.53 -3.60 1.41
CA CYS A 23 -5.72 -3.64 2.85
C CYS A 23 -6.83 -4.65 3.18
N PRO A 24 -6.56 -5.71 3.97
CA PRO A 24 -7.58 -6.70 4.31
C PRO A 24 -8.67 -6.14 5.23
N GLU A 25 -8.37 -5.08 5.99
CA GLU A 25 -9.26 -4.50 6.99
C GLU A 25 -10.36 -3.65 6.35
N SER A 26 -9.98 -2.77 5.43
CA SER A 26 -10.92 -1.88 4.74
C SER A 26 -11.24 -2.29 3.30
N LYS A 27 -10.57 -3.33 2.77
CA LYS A 27 -10.57 -3.70 1.33
C LYS A 27 -10.11 -2.56 0.40
N GLU A 28 -9.38 -1.59 0.95
CA GLU A 28 -8.84 -0.46 0.20
C GLU A 28 -7.65 -0.91 -0.65
N LYS A 29 -7.63 -0.46 -1.91
CA LYS A 29 -6.52 -0.72 -2.82
C LYS A 29 -5.58 0.48 -2.85
N TYR A 30 -4.30 0.18 -2.91
CA TYR A 30 -3.20 1.14 -2.99
C TYR A 30 -2.31 0.73 -4.16
N LEU A 31 -1.79 1.70 -4.89
CA LEU A 31 -0.92 1.52 -6.05
C LEU A 31 0.44 2.15 -5.74
N LEU A 32 1.50 1.36 -5.79
CA LEU A 32 2.87 1.81 -5.69
C LEU A 32 3.36 2.20 -7.09
N LYS A 33 3.51 3.49 -7.33
CA LYS A 33 4.06 4.03 -8.57
C LYS A 33 5.19 4.99 -8.23
N GLU A 34 6.35 4.84 -8.89
CA GLU A 34 7.50 5.74 -8.70
C GLU A 34 8.00 5.86 -7.24
N LYS A 35 7.84 4.80 -6.45
CA LYS A 35 8.11 4.74 -4.99
C LYS A 35 7.15 5.55 -4.12
N GLU A 36 6.06 6.05 -4.69
CA GLU A 36 4.96 6.69 -3.99
C GLU A 36 3.73 5.78 -3.99
N VAL A 37 2.96 5.82 -2.90
CA VAL A 37 1.77 4.98 -2.70
C VAL A 37 0.53 5.83 -2.92
N PHE A 38 -0.27 5.47 -3.92
CA PHE A 38 -1.51 6.12 -4.30
C PHE A 38 -2.70 5.27 -3.88
N LYS A 39 -3.62 5.82 -3.10
CA LYS A 39 -4.86 5.12 -2.77
C LYS A 39 -5.83 5.18 -3.96
N ILE A 40 -6.18 4.02 -4.51
CA ILE A 40 -7.18 3.90 -5.58
C ILE A 40 -8.52 3.52 -4.95
N ASN A 41 -9.28 4.55 -4.54
CA ASN A 41 -10.64 4.38 -4.04
C ASN A 41 -11.61 4.67 -5.19
N ASP A 42 -12.05 3.62 -5.89
CA ASP A 42 -13.10 3.68 -6.90
C ASP A 42 -14.39 4.13 -6.20
N LYS A 43 -14.70 5.43 -6.27
CA LYS A 43 -16.00 5.99 -5.95
C LYS A 43 -16.62 6.40 -7.27
N GLU A 44 -17.45 5.53 -7.82
CA GLU A 44 -18.50 5.91 -8.76
C GLU A 44 -19.64 6.61 -7.99
#